data_AF-A0A6A5Q8A1-F1
#
_entry.id   AF-A0A6A5Q8A1-F1
#
_cell.length_a   1.000
_cell.length_b   1.000
_cell.length_c   1.000
_cell.angle_alpha   90.00
_cell.angle_beta   90.00
_cell.angle_gamma   90.00
#
_symmetry.space_group_name_H-M   'P 1'
#
loop_
_entity.id
_entity.type
_entity.pdbx_description
1 polymer ?
#
loop_
_entity_poly.entity_id
_entity_poly.type
_entity_poly.pdbx_seq_one_letter_code
_entity_poly.pdbx_strand_id
1 'polypeptide(L)' 'MSSFGGAGLGQKIHRPNPPERGSFPLDHDGECKEMMQSYLRCIKSHRGLNDPECRNLSKSYLSCRMDRYVPRPFRHMLST' A
#
# COMPACT_ATOMS: atom_id res chain seq x y z
N MET A 1 -19.14 -10.22 34.29
CA MET A 1 -19.68 -11.53 33.85
C MET A 1 -20.61 -11.26 32.68
N SER A 2 -20.37 -11.89 31.54
CA SER A 2 -21.38 -12.35 30.57
C SER A 2 -20.67 -13.09 29.45
N SER A 3 -20.68 -14.41 29.58
CA SER A 3 -20.33 -15.41 28.57
C SER A 3 -21.39 -15.43 27.48
N PHE A 4 -21.01 -15.49 26.21
CA PHE A 4 -21.74 -16.24 25.18
C PHE A 4 -20.75 -16.71 24.12
N GLY A 5 -20.37 -17.99 24.21
CA GLY A 5 -19.90 -18.74 23.07
C GLY A 5 -21.03 -18.96 22.05
N GLY A 6 -20.67 -19.11 20.78
CA GLY A 6 -21.61 -19.42 19.71
C GLY A 6 -20.87 -19.97 18.49
N ALA A 7 -21.29 -21.16 18.06
CA ALA A 7 -20.64 -22.05 17.11
C ALA A 7 -20.40 -21.45 15.71
N GLY A 8 -19.42 -22.03 15.02
CA GLY A 8 -19.00 -21.64 13.68
C GLY A 8 -20.13 -21.68 12.65
N LEU A 9 -20.28 -20.57 11.92
CA LEU A 9 -20.93 -20.51 10.62
C LEU A 9 -20.00 -19.71 9.70
N GLY A 10 -19.76 -20.27 8.51
CA GLY A 10 -18.83 -19.74 7.51
C GLY A 10 -19.02 -18.25 7.29
N GLN A 11 -17.90 -17.52 7.31
CA GLN A 11 -17.81 -16.11 7.01
C GLN A 11 -18.41 -15.89 5.61
N LYS A 12 -19.66 -15.44 5.52
CA LYS A 12 -20.24 -14.95 4.26
C LYS A 12 -19.32 -13.84 3.80
N ILE A 13 -18.71 -14.00 2.62
CA ILE A 13 -17.89 -12.96 1.98
C ILE A 13 -18.84 -11.82 1.64
N HIS A 14 -19.03 -10.91 2.59
CA HIS A 14 -19.71 -9.66 2.38
C HIS A 14 -18.73 -8.79 1.62
N ARG A 15 -19.01 -8.46 0.35
CA ARG A 15 -18.27 -7.42 -0.36
C ARG A 15 -18.63 -6.11 0.35
N PRO A 16 -17.74 -5.50 1.16
CA PRO A 16 -18.08 -4.25 1.81
C PRO A 16 -18.34 -3.20 0.72
N ASN A 17 -19.35 -2.35 0.93
CA ASN A 17 -19.45 -1.12 0.15
C ASN A 17 -18.13 -0.36 0.33
N PRO A 18 -17.54 0.20 -0.76
CA PRO A 18 -16.23 0.82 -0.69
C PRO A 18 -16.13 1.80 0.49
N PRO A 19 -15.08 1.70 1.32
CA PRO A 19 -14.99 2.49 2.53
C PRO A 19 -14.83 3.98 2.21
N GLU A 20 -15.42 4.85 3.04
CA GLU A 20 -15.20 6.31 3.00
C GLU A 20 -13.72 6.70 3.16
N ARG A 21 -12.88 5.79 3.66
CA ARG A 21 -11.43 5.90 3.65
C ARG A 21 -10.94 5.38 2.30
N GLY A 22 -10.90 6.28 1.32
CA GLY A 22 -10.62 5.99 -0.08
C GLY A 22 -9.68 4.81 -0.31
N SER A 23 -10.09 3.91 -1.20
CA SER A 23 -9.24 2.83 -1.68
C SER A 23 -7.95 3.45 -2.19
N PHE A 24 -6.84 3.26 -1.48
CA PHE A 24 -5.53 3.68 -1.97
C PHE A 24 -5.42 3.16 -3.40
N PRO A 25 -5.30 4.01 -4.43
CA PRO A 25 -5.30 3.57 -5.81
C PRO A 25 -4.21 2.52 -5.97
N LEU A 26 -4.62 1.27 -6.20
CA LEU A 26 -3.70 0.20 -6.51
C LEU A 26 -2.97 0.66 -7.77
N ASP A 27 -1.65 0.75 -7.68
CA ASP A 27 -0.77 1.23 -8.73
C ASP A 27 -0.96 0.31 -9.96
N HIS A 28 -1.92 0.65 -10.83
CA HIS A 28 -2.51 -0.29 -11.78
C HIS A 28 -1.60 -0.47 -12.99
N ASP A 29 -0.97 0.62 -13.41
CA ASP A 29 0.02 0.65 -14.50
C ASP A 29 1.40 0.13 -14.04
N GLY A 30 1.58 -0.10 -12.74
CA GLY A 30 2.80 -0.68 -12.19
C GLY A 30 4.04 0.22 -12.33
N GLU A 31 3.87 1.54 -12.45
CA GLU A 31 4.98 2.49 -12.61
C GLU A 31 5.95 2.44 -11.43
N CYS A 32 5.45 2.15 -10.22
CA CYS A 32 6.26 2.07 -8.99
C CYS A 32 6.66 0.63 -8.60
N LYS A 33 6.45 -0.36 -9.49
CA LYS A 33 6.66 -1.79 -9.20
C LYS A 33 8.12 -2.15 -8.91
N GLU A 34 9.07 -1.48 -9.55
CA GLU A 34 10.50 -1.76 -9.34
C GLU A 34 10.94 -1.42 -7.91
N MET A 35 10.50 -0.27 -7.39
CA MET A 35 10.78 0.18 -6.03
C MET A 35 10.10 -0.73 -5.00
N MET A 36 8.87 -1.17 -5.28
CA MET A 36 8.17 -2.16 -4.48
C MET A 36 8.97 -3.47 -4.38
N GLN A 37 9.46 -3.99 -5.51
CA GLN A 37 10.24 -5.22 -5.51
C GLN A 37 11.55 -5.08 -4.73
N SER A 38 12.24 -3.94 -4.86
CA SER A 38 13.45 -3.66 -4.08
C SER A 38 13.18 -3.64 -2.58
N TYR A 39 12.09 -2.98 -2.16
CA TYR A 39 11.65 -2.99 -0.76
C TYR A 39 11.33 -4.42 -0.27
N LEU A 40 10.58 -5.20 -1.05
CA LEU A 40 10.23 -6.57 -0.67
C LEU A 40 11.45 -7.50 -0.60
N ARG A 41 12.42 -7.33 -1.50
CA ARG A 41 13.71 -8.03 -1.45
C ARG A 41 14.47 -7.68 -0.17
N CYS A 42 14.51 -6.40 0.20
CA CYS A 42 15.15 -5.94 1.43
C CYS A 42 14.49 -6.55 2.66
N ILE A 43 13.17 -6.45 2.81
CA ILE A 43 12.47 -7.05 3.95
C ILE A 43 12.73 -8.56 4.03
N LYS A 44 12.77 -9.25 2.88
CA LYS A 44 13.08 -10.68 2.82
C LYS A 44 14.51 -11.00 3.26
N SER A 45 15.51 -10.20 2.89
CA SER A 45 16.90 -10.39 3.33
C SER A 45 17.08 -10.10 4.82
N HIS A 46 16.32 -9.16 5.37
CA HIS A 46 16.34 -8.77 6.78
C HIS A 46 15.38 -9.59 7.66
N ARG A 47 14.97 -10.78 7.22
CA ARG A 47 14.09 -11.71 7.99
C ARG A 47 12.75 -11.09 8.43
N GLY A 48 12.22 -10.16 7.63
CA GLY A 48 10.97 -9.46 7.96
C GLY A 48 11.16 -8.21 8.83
N LEU A 49 12.39 -7.90 9.26
CA LEU A 49 12.69 -6.70 10.03
C LEU A 49 12.77 -5.49 9.10
N ASN A 50 12.18 -4.38 9.54
CA ASN A 50 12.18 -3.14 8.80
C ASN A 50 13.42 -2.31 9.19
N ASP A 51 14.58 -2.79 8.74
CA ASP A 51 15.87 -2.13 8.95
C ASP A 51 15.91 -0.75 8.25
N PRO A 52 16.79 0.17 8.71
CA PRO A 52 16.85 1.53 8.18
C PRO A 52 17.07 1.60 6.66
N GLU A 53 17.80 0.63 6.10
CA GLU A 53 17.96 0.50 4.64
C GLU A 53 16.63 0.19 3.94
N CYS A 54 15.83 -0.72 4.49
CA CYS A 54 14.49 -1.05 3.96
C CYS A 54 13.49 0.10 4.16
N ARG A 55 13.68 0.94 5.19
CA ARG A 55 12.88 2.17 5.38
C ARG A 55 13.10 3.20 4.27
N ASN A 56 14.33 3.31 3.77
CA ASN A 56 14.61 4.21 2.65
C ASN A 56 13.90 3.72 1.37
N LEU A 57 13.95 2.41 1.11
CA LEU A 57 13.27 1.81 -0.04
C LEU A 57 11.74 1.93 0.07
N SER A 58 11.17 1.76 1.27
CA SER A 58 9.73 1.94 1.49
C SER A 58 9.30 3.39 1.28
N LYS A 59 10.10 4.36 1.75
CA LYS A 59 9.85 5.79 1.52
C LYS A 59 9.86 6.12 0.03
N SER A 60 10.84 5.64 -0.73
CA SER A 60 10.89 5.87 -2.18
C SER A 60 9.71 5.24 -2.92
N TYR A 61 9.31 4.02 -2.52
CA TYR A 61 8.12 3.37 -3.08
C TYR A 61 6.84 4.18 -2.79
N LEU A 62 6.64 4.63 -1.55
CA LEU A 62 5.47 5.44 -1.19
C LEU A 62 5.49 6.82 -1.89
N SER A 63 6.65 7.47 -1.99
CA SER A 63 6.79 8.75 -2.69
C SER A 63 6.37 8.62 -4.14
N CYS A 64 6.83 7.57 -4.82
CA CYS A 64 6.44 7.29 -6.20
C CYS A 64 4.91 7.20 -6.34
N ARG A 65 4.22 6.52 -5.42
CA ARG A 65 2.76 6.41 -5.46
C ARG A 65 2.05 7.74 -5.22
N MET A 66 2.60 8.61 -4.36
CA MET A 66 2.04 9.94 -4.09
C MET A 66 2.23 10.88 -5.28
N ASP A 67 3.42 10.88 -5.90
CA ASP A 67 3.74 11.74 -7.05
C ASP A 67 2.89 11.40 -8.28
N ARG A 68 2.43 10.15 -8.40
CA ARG A 68 1.53 9.70 -9.48
C ARG A 68 0.06 9.91 -9.16
N TYR A 69 -0.29 10.14 -7.91
CA TYR A 69 -1.65 10.48 -7.49
C TYR A 69 -1.95 11.98 -7.63
N VAL A 70 -0.94 12.85 -7.57
CA VAL A 70 -1.11 14.26 -7.94
C VAL A 70 -1.46 14.29 -9.43
N PRO A 71 -2.64 14.80 -9.83
CA PRO A 71 -3.07 14.75 -11.21
C PRO A 71 -2.03 15.44 -12.10
N ARG A 72 -1.70 14.79 -13.22
CA ARG A 72 -0.71 15.23 -14.22
C ARG A 72 -0.84 16.68 -14.74
N PRO A 73 -1.98 17.42 -14.66
CA PRO A 73 -2.01 18.81 -15.13
C PRO A 73 -1.06 19.74 -14.36
N PHE A 74 -0.76 19.46 -13.09
CA PHE A 74 0.10 20.33 -12.28
C PHE A 74 1.60 20.08 -12.45
N ARG A 75 1.99 18.92 -13.01
CA ARG A 75 3.40 18.57 -13.18
C ARG A 75 4.05 19.26 -14.39
N HIS A 76 3.25 19.65 -15.39
CA HIS A 76 3.72 20.44 -16.54
C HIS A 76 3.78 21.95 -16.27
N MET A 77 3.05 22.46 -15.28
CA MET A 77 3.05 23.88 -14.91
C MET A 77 4.19 24.28 -13.95
N LEU A 78 4.89 23.30 -13.34
CA LEU A 78 6.01 23.54 -12.42
C LEU A 78 7.38 23.31 -13.07
N SER A 79 7.43 23.04 -14.38
CA SER A 79 8.67 22.94 -15.17
C SER A 79 8.75 23.97 -16.31
N THR A 80 7.86 24.97 -16.30
CA THR A 80 7.99 26.19 -17.11
C THR A 80 8.07 27.41 -16.18
#